data_AF-W1XUH7-F1
#
_entry.id   AF-W1XUH7-F1
#
_cell.length_a   1.000
_cell.length_b   1.000
_cell.length_c   1.000
_cell.angle_alpha   90.00
_cell.angle_beta   90.00
_cell.angle_gamma   90.00
#
_symmetry.space_group_name_H-M   'P 1'
#
loop_
_entity.id
_entity.type
_entity.pdbx_description
1 polymer ?
#
loop_
_entity_poly.entity_id
_entity_poly.type
_entity_poly.pdbx_seq_one_letter_code
_entity_poly.pdbx_strand_id
1 'polypeptide(L)' 'MDKIEEVLSSGGAVVLPTETVYGLFCKALDEQAVSHVYDLKGRPREKALNLNVSSLEEIYQF' A
#
# COMPACT_ATOMS: atom_id res chain seq x y z
N MET A 1 9.76 11.35 7.43
CA MET A 1 9.48 9.90 7.40
C MET A 1 8.49 9.55 8.49
N ASP A 2 8.67 10.08 9.70
CA ASP A 2 7.85 9.83 10.90
C ASP A 2 6.34 9.94 10.65
N LYS A 3 5.88 11.01 9.96
CA LYS A 3 4.46 11.19 9.63
C LYS A 3 3.90 10.14 8.66
N ILE A 4 4.72 9.64 7.73
CA ILE A 4 4.31 8.58 6.80
C ILE A 4 4.17 7.26 7.57
N GLU A 5 5.15 6.96 8.42
CA GLU A 5 5.13 5.77 9.28
C GLU A 5 3.93 5.77 10.23
N GLU A 6 3.59 6.91 10.82
CA GLU A 6 2.43 7.06 11.70
C GLU A 6 1.11 6.80 10.95
N VAL A 7 0.94 7.38 9.76
CA VAL A 7 -0.25 7.16 8.93
C VAL A 7 -0.36 5.70 8.49
N LEU A 8 0.74 5.08 8.04
CA LEU A 8 0.74 3.67 7.65
C LEU A 8 0.49 2.73 8.83
N SER A 9 1.05 3.04 10.00
CA SER A 9 0.88 2.24 11.22
C SER A 9 -0.53 2.32 11.79
N SER A 10 -1.26 3.41 11.52
CA SER A 10 -2.66 3.59 11.90
C SER A 10 -3.66 3.05 10.87
N GLY A 11 -3.19 2.35 9.82
CA GLY A 11 -4.04 1.78 8.77
C GLY A 11 -4.48 2.79 7.70
N GLY A 12 -3.92 4.00 7.71
CA GLY A 12 -4.17 5.02 6.71
C GLY A 12 -3.47 4.76 5.38
N ALA A 13 -3.74 5.62 4.41
CA ALA A 13 -3.12 5.59 3.09
C ALA A 13 -2.28 6.85 2.83
N VAL A 14 -1.20 6.70 2.06
CA VAL A 14 -0.28 7.77 1.70
C VAL A 14 -0.05 7.79 0.20
N VAL A 15 0.16 8.98 -0.35
CA VAL A 15 0.55 9.15 -1.75
C VAL A 15 2.06 9.34 -1.81
N LEU A 16 2.76 8.48 -2.55
CA LEU A 16 4.21 8.54 -2.72
C LEU A 16 4.58 8.58 -4.21
N PRO A 17 5.65 9.30 -4.58
CA PRO A 17 6.16 9.27 -5.94
C PRO A 17 6.79 7.91 -6.27
N THR A 18 6.64 7.45 -7.51
CA THR A 18 7.45 6.37 -8.09
C THR A 18 8.16 6.88 -9.34
N GLU A 19 8.95 6.05 -10.02
CA GLU A 19 9.60 6.42 -11.27
C GLU A 19 8.61 6.70 -12.40
N THR A 20 7.44 6.06 -12.37
CA THR A 20 6.41 6.17 -13.41
C THR A 20 5.29 7.14 -13.05
N VAL A 21 4.64 6.93 -11.90
CA VAL A 21 3.47 7.72 -11.46
C VAL A 21 3.42 7.85 -9.95
N TYR A 22 2.58 8.76 -9.44
CA TYR A 22 2.26 8.71 -8.02
C TYR A 22 1.39 7.48 -7.70
N GLY A 23 1.79 6.76 -6.65
CA GLY A 23 1.03 5.63 -6.13
C GLY A 23 0.28 6.01 -4.85
N LEU A 24 -0.87 5.39 -4.63
CA LEU A 24 -1.57 5.37 -3.34
C LEU A 24 -1.20 4.08 -2.63
N PHE A 25 -0.56 4.20 -1.47
CA PHE A 25 0.03 3.10 -0.70
C PHE A 25 -0.66 2.96 0.66
N CYS A 26 -0.66 1.75 1.18
CA CYS A 26 -1.06 1.40 2.54
C CYS A 26 -0.22 0.22 3.02
N LYS A 27 -0.39 -0.20 4.28
CA LYS A 27 0.26 -1.39 4.82
C LYS A 27 -0.35 -2.65 4.17
N ALA A 28 0.45 -3.35 3.36
CA ALA A 28 -0.06 -4.41 2.49
C ALA A 28 -0.60 -5.65 3.22
N LEU A 29 -0.09 -5.95 4.43
CA LEU A 29 -0.53 -7.07 5.26
C LEU A 29 -1.64 -6.70 6.25
N ASP A 30 -2.14 -5.47 6.18
CA ASP A 30 -3.27 -5.01 6.96
C ASP A 30 -4.52 -5.02 6.06
N GLU A 31 -5.40 -5.98 6.28
CA GLU A 31 -6.62 -6.16 5.48
C GLU A 31 -7.52 -4.92 5.51
N GLN A 32 -7.59 -4.22 6.63
CA GLN A 32 -8.41 -3.01 6.76
C GLN A 32 -7.82 -1.86 5.95
N ALA A 33 -6.49 -1.69 6.00
CA ALA A 33 -5.80 -0.67 5.22
C ALA A 33 -5.91 -0.93 3.71
N VAL A 34 -5.78 -2.20 3.28
CA VAL A 34 -6.00 -2.61 1.89
C VAL A 34 -7.44 -2.36 1.47
N SER A 35 -8.41 -2.71 2.31
CA SER A 35 -9.82 -2.42 2.06
C SER A 35 -10.07 -0.92 1.85
N HIS A 36 -9.51 -0.10 2.73
CA HIS A 36 -9.61 1.35 2.66
C HIS A 36 -9.04 1.89 1.33
N VAL A 37 -7.90 1.36 0.86
CA VAL A 37 -7.33 1.75 -0.45
C VAL A 37 -8.21 1.33 -1.63
N TYR A 38 -8.83 0.14 -1.58
CA TYR A 38 -9.80 -0.25 -2.61
C TYR A 38 -10.96 0.75 -2.70
N ASP A 39 -11.51 1.14 -1.54
CA ASP A 39 -12.64 2.08 -1.45
C ASP A 39 -12.24 3.47 -1.94
N LEU A 40 -11.08 4.00 -1.51
CA LEU A 40 -10.54 5.28 -1.98
C LEU A 40 -10.32 5.32 -3.50
N LYS A 41 -9.86 4.21 -4.08
CA LYS A 41 -9.63 4.13 -5.54
C LYS A 41 -10.90 3.86 -6.33
N GLY A 42 -12.00 3.49 -5.68
CA GLY A 42 -13.17 2.93 -6.36
C GLY A 42 -12.81 1.72 -7.24
N ARG A 43 -11.82 0.91 -6.81
CA ARG A 43 -11.27 -0.18 -7.62
C ARG A 43 -12.11 -1.46 -7.38
N PRO A 44 -12.52 -2.17 -8.44
CA PRO A 44 -13.17 -3.48 -8.29
C PRO A 44 -12.24 -4.49 -7.59
N ARG A 45 -12.78 -5.32 -6.69
CA ARG A 45 -12.00 -6.25 -5.86
C ARG A 45 -11.36 -7.38 -6.66
N GLU A 46 -11.89 -7.69 -7.84
CA GLU A 46 -11.34 -8.69 -8.75
C GLU A 46 -10.02 -8.22 -9.38
N LYS A 47 -9.73 -6.92 -9.33
CA LYS A 47 -8.49 -6.34 -9.86
C LYS A 47 -7.45 -6.18 -8.74
N ALA A 48 -6.52 -7.11 -8.68
CA ALA A 48 -5.41 -7.10 -7.72
C ALA A 48 -4.66 -5.75 -7.67
N LEU A 49 -4.13 -5.43 -6.49
CA LEU A 49 -3.21 -4.32 -6.26
C LEU A 49 -1.76 -4.83 -6.34
N ASN A 50 -0.82 -3.92 -6.61
CA ASN A 50 0.61 -4.24 -6.63
C ASN A 50 1.14 -4.30 -5.19
N LEU A 51 1.91 -5.34 -4.87
CA LEU A 51 2.71 -5.41 -3.65
C LEU A 51 4.10 -4.85 -3.92
N ASN A 52 4.55 -3.90 -3.10
CA ASN A 52 5.87 -3.30 -3.21
C ASN A 52 6.73 -3.80 -2.05
N VAL A 53 7.92 -4.29 -2.37
CA VAL A 53 8.91 -4.82 -1.42
C VAL A 53 10.23 -4.08 -1.61
N SER A 54 11.05 -4.00 -0.56
CA SER A 54 12.31 -3.26 -0.62
C SER A 54 13.51 -4.11 -1.05
N SER A 55 13.35 -5.43 -1.02
CA SER A 55 14.41 -6.40 -1.27
C SER A 55 13.86 -7.66 -1.96
N LEU A 56 14.75 -8.44 -2.57
CA LEU A 56 14.39 -9.73 -3.18
C LEU A 56 14.06 -10.77 -2.10
N GLU A 57 14.76 -10.70 -0.96
CA GLU A 57 14.61 -11.59 0.19
C GLU A 57 13.19 -11.53 0.78
N GLU A 58 12.57 -10.35 0.80
CA GLU A 58 11.18 -10.17 1.24
C GLU A 58 10.17 -10.94 0.38
N ILE A 59 10.45 -11.15 -0.91
CA ILE A 59 9.55 -11.91 -1.80
C ILE A 59 9.37 -13.34 -1.30
N TYR A 60 10.42 -13.93 -0.71
CA TYR A 60 10.38 -15.31 -0.20
C TYR A 60 9.71 -15.45 1.17
N GLN A 61 9.25 -14.36 1.79
CA GLN A 61 8.52 -14.38 3.07
C GLN A 61 7.00 -14.57 2.90
N PHE A 62 6.52 -14.54 1.65
CA PHE A 62 5.11 -14.66 1.28
C PHE A 62 4.91 -15.85 0.35
#